data_AF-H2CCM8-F1
#
_entry.id   AF-H2CCM8-F1
#
_cell.length_a   1.000
_cell.length_b   1.000
_cell.length_c   1.000
_cell.angle_alpha   90.00
_cell.angle_beta   90.00
_cell.angle_gamma   90.00
#
_symmetry.space_group_name_H-M   'P 1'
#
loop_
_entity.id
_entity.type
_entity.pdbx_description
1 polymer ?
#
loop_
_entity_poly.entity_id
_entity_poly.type
_entity_poly.pdbx_seq_one_letter_code
_entity_poly.pdbx_strand_id
1 'polypeptide(L)'
;MNRLSSVLLRLFQSVWSFYILKKNHLLFVTGALLLLAGGYILFHARESATTAPVHADSTPALQLPEGGRLVDGRIVHECKDGDTAQKLMRLYYSHSRIFVRDDLKEALVRENSALSSRHGCKNGDLVSIPEPVIEPLKNRPLQMTGPIRAIYLRGENAVPGRLSAEVRRMKRVNANSVVFDVKDILGVVNYKSSVAEVEKYRRHPAPIPDLPKMIDYLHRNGIYVIARTAMFQDENLSTVRPDLAIPDRNSPTGRLLFKGRPLWVDPGHPEVQLYNLKIIHELVQLGVDEIQLDYIRYPAEGDLSGVSYFQVKNPLDKTQHLKEFLAAAWILTRTTDVKLAVDVFGVVAWGEEADRNSTGQRLEAFAPYVDVVSPMLYPSHFNRGFDGFEQPADEPVYFYKVGNQKVREMMGANVVIRPWLQAFKWRVSNYNESYILRQIQGSDAGGGEGWMMWNAGNEYDVVYRALAGERTVELVDHIDPQSSEKVN
;
A
#
# COMPACT_ATOMS: atom_id res chain seq x y z
N MET A 1 30.97 15.35 -37.78
CA MET A 1 31.81 14.42 -36.97
C MET A 1 33.09 15.16 -36.57
N ASN A 2 33.56 14.99 -35.33
CA ASN A 2 34.72 15.63 -34.69
C ASN A 2 34.53 17.03 -34.06
N ARG A 3 34.00 17.01 -32.84
CA ARG A 3 34.38 17.85 -31.66
C ARG A 3 33.72 17.31 -30.37
N LEU A 4 32.60 16.59 -30.48
CA LEU A 4 31.98 15.83 -29.37
C LEU A 4 32.73 14.54 -29.03
N SER A 5 33.35 13.89 -30.01
CA SER A 5 34.12 12.64 -29.84
C SER A 5 35.38 12.82 -28.98
N SER A 6 36.04 13.97 -29.02
CA SER A 6 37.25 14.24 -28.24
C SER A 6 36.98 14.61 -26.78
N VAL A 7 35.80 15.14 -26.47
CA VAL A 7 35.36 15.44 -25.10
C VAL A 7 34.93 14.17 -24.37
N LEU A 8 34.19 13.28 -25.06
CA LEU A 8 33.81 11.97 -24.54
C LEU A 8 35.02 11.05 -24.31
N LEU A 9 36.04 11.09 -25.18
CA LEU A 9 37.26 10.29 -25.00
C LEU A 9 38.10 10.77 -23.80
N ARG A 10 38.15 12.08 -23.54
CA ARG A 10 38.89 12.66 -22.41
C ARG A 10 38.20 12.44 -21.07
N LEU A 11 36.86 12.43 -21.04
CA LEU A 11 36.06 12.01 -19.88
C LEU A 11 36.25 10.52 -19.59
N PHE A 12 36.31 9.67 -20.62
CA PHE A 12 36.60 8.25 -20.45
C PHE A 12 38.02 7.99 -19.90
N GLN A 13 39.04 8.70 -20.39
CA GLN A 13 40.43 8.53 -19.92
C GLN A 13 40.69 9.05 -18.49
N SER A 14 39.98 10.10 -18.07
CA SER A 14 40.09 10.64 -16.71
C SER A 14 39.37 9.77 -15.68
N VAL A 15 38.25 9.14 -16.06
CA VAL A 15 37.57 8.13 -15.23
C VAL A 15 38.38 6.82 -15.18
N TRP A 16 39.05 6.44 -16.28
CA TRP A 16 39.91 5.25 -16.32
C TRP A 16 41.16 5.36 -15.43
N SER A 17 41.77 6.54 -15.38
CA SER A 17 43.00 6.76 -14.58
C SER A 17 42.74 6.83 -13.07
N PHE A 18 41.52 7.20 -12.66
CA PHE A 18 41.12 7.19 -11.24
C PHE A 18 40.73 5.79 -10.73
N TYR A 19 40.50 4.82 -11.61
CA TYR A 19 39.93 3.51 -11.24
C TYR A 19 40.96 2.37 -11.13
N ILE A 20 42.20 2.57 -11.60
CA ILE A 20 43.28 1.56 -11.45
C ILE A 20 43.74 1.39 -9.98
N LEU A 21 43.23 2.21 -9.05
CA LEU A 21 43.63 2.18 -7.63
C LEU A 21 42.64 1.53 -6.65
N LYS A 22 41.48 1.00 -7.07
CA LYS A 22 40.62 0.19 -6.18
C LYS A 22 39.97 -0.98 -6.91
N LYS A 23 40.50 -2.19 -6.67
CA LYS A 23 39.88 -3.48 -7.04
C LYS A 23 38.49 -3.59 -6.41
N ASN A 24 37.42 -3.53 -7.22
CA ASN A 24 36.12 -4.13 -6.91
C ASN A 24 35.29 -4.29 -8.20
N HIS A 25 35.41 -5.45 -8.85
CA HIS A 25 34.76 -5.76 -10.13
C HIS A 25 33.27 -6.14 -10.03
N LEU A 26 32.69 -6.21 -8.83
CA LEU A 26 31.34 -6.75 -8.63
C LEU A 26 30.21 -5.70 -8.81
N LEU A 27 30.52 -4.41 -8.75
CA LEU A 27 29.54 -3.31 -8.84
C LEU A 27 29.18 -2.91 -10.28
N PHE A 28 30.01 -3.27 -11.28
CA PHE A 28 29.78 -2.83 -12.66
C PHE A 28 28.89 -3.78 -13.46
N VAL A 29 28.90 -5.08 -13.14
CA VAL A 29 28.09 -6.08 -13.84
C VAL A 29 26.61 -5.96 -13.48
N THR A 30 26.28 -5.62 -12.24
CA THR A 30 24.90 -5.37 -11.79
C THR A 30 24.34 -4.04 -12.29
N GLY A 31 25.14 -2.96 -12.31
CA GLY A 31 24.71 -1.66 -12.83
C GLY A 31 24.44 -1.63 -14.34
N ALA A 32 25.26 -2.33 -15.14
CA ALA A 32 25.07 -2.40 -16.58
C ALA A 32 23.86 -3.26 -16.99
N LEU A 33 23.57 -4.34 -16.25
CA LEU A 33 22.38 -5.18 -16.47
C LEU A 33 21.08 -4.46 -16.08
N LEU A 34 21.09 -3.63 -15.03
CA LEU A 34 19.93 -2.82 -14.62
C LEU A 34 19.61 -1.71 -15.64
N LEU A 35 20.62 -1.09 -16.25
CA LEU A 35 20.44 -0.11 -17.32
C LEU A 35 19.95 -0.74 -18.63
N LEU A 36 20.36 -1.97 -18.93
CA LEU A 36 19.91 -2.69 -20.12
C LEU A 36 18.49 -3.25 -19.97
N ALA A 37 18.12 -3.78 -18.78
CA ALA A 37 16.76 -4.24 -18.52
C ALA A 37 15.75 -3.08 -18.44
N GLY A 38 16.10 -1.99 -17.74
CA GLY A 38 15.29 -0.77 -17.71
C GLY A 38 15.22 -0.10 -19.09
N GLY A 39 16.33 -0.09 -19.83
CA GLY A 39 16.41 0.44 -21.18
C GLY A 39 15.56 -0.33 -22.19
N TYR A 40 15.49 -1.67 -22.10
CA TYR A 40 14.71 -2.49 -23.02
C TYR A 40 13.19 -2.28 -22.83
N ILE A 41 12.73 -2.16 -21.57
CA ILE A 41 11.33 -1.86 -21.23
C ILE A 41 10.95 -0.44 -21.68
N LEU A 42 11.83 0.54 -21.47
CA LEU A 42 11.61 1.93 -21.91
C LEU A 42 11.66 2.10 -23.44
N PHE A 43 12.48 1.32 -24.14
CA PHE A 43 12.62 1.41 -25.59
C PHE A 43 11.43 0.78 -26.33
N HIS A 44 10.91 -0.36 -25.86
CA HIS A 44 9.72 -0.98 -26.45
C HIS A 44 8.42 -0.22 -26.11
N ALA A 45 8.34 0.46 -24.97
CA ALA A 45 7.22 1.36 -24.67
C ALA A 45 7.19 2.60 -25.61
N ARG A 46 8.32 2.94 -26.25
CA ARG A 46 8.48 4.12 -27.10
C ARG A 46 8.01 3.89 -28.54
N GLU A 47 8.06 2.67 -29.05
CA GLU A 47 7.56 2.36 -30.41
C GLU A 47 6.02 2.37 -30.50
N SER A 48 5.31 2.22 -29.37
CA SER A 48 3.84 2.32 -29.31
C SER A 48 3.31 3.72 -28.97
N ALA A 49 4.17 4.73 -28.80
CA ALA A 49 3.77 6.05 -28.34
C ALA A 49 4.34 7.17 -29.22
N THR A 50 3.62 7.51 -30.30
CA THR A 50 3.77 8.81 -30.97
C THR A 50 3.24 9.92 -30.06
N THR A 51 4.06 10.34 -29.09
CA THR A 51 3.75 11.50 -28.24
C THR A 51 4.21 12.79 -28.91
N ALA A 52 3.23 13.67 -29.16
CA ALA A 52 3.43 15.10 -29.38
C ALA A 52 4.28 15.73 -28.26
N PRO A 53 4.98 16.85 -28.50
CA PRO A 53 5.87 17.46 -27.52
C PRO A 53 5.10 17.86 -26.25
N VAL A 54 5.69 17.49 -25.11
CA VAL A 54 5.23 17.89 -23.77
C VAL A 54 5.32 19.41 -23.67
N HIS A 55 4.17 20.08 -23.76
CA HIS A 55 4.05 21.48 -23.47
C HIS A 55 4.24 21.73 -21.96
N ALA A 56 4.81 22.90 -21.68
CA ALA A 56 5.19 23.42 -20.39
C ALA A 56 4.16 23.22 -19.27
N ASP A 57 4.72 22.94 -18.10
CA ASP A 57 4.21 23.12 -16.74
C ASP A 57 3.09 24.18 -16.64
N SER A 58 1.85 23.74 -16.82
CA SER A 58 0.67 24.50 -16.45
C SER A 58 -0.05 23.66 -15.41
N THR A 59 0.13 24.02 -14.14
CA THR A 59 -0.75 23.50 -13.09
C THR A 59 -2.18 23.83 -13.53
N PRO A 60 -3.09 22.85 -13.65
CA PRO A 60 -4.46 23.13 -14.05
C PRO A 60 -5.04 24.21 -13.14
N ALA A 61 -5.65 25.25 -13.72
CA ALA A 61 -6.25 26.32 -12.94
C ALA A 61 -7.24 25.72 -11.92
N LEU A 62 -7.19 26.20 -10.67
CA LEU A 62 -8.07 25.76 -9.59
C LEU A 62 -9.53 25.91 -10.04
N GLN A 63 -10.20 24.78 -10.27
CA GLN A 63 -11.61 24.78 -10.64
C GLN A 63 -12.45 24.87 -9.38
N LEU A 64 -13.15 26.00 -9.21
CA LEU A 64 -14.06 26.23 -8.10
C LEU A 64 -15.50 25.90 -8.50
N PRO A 65 -16.32 25.41 -7.56
CA PRO A 65 -17.76 25.31 -7.77
C PRO A 65 -18.40 26.64 -8.13
N GLU A 66 -19.61 26.60 -8.69
CA GLU A 66 -20.37 27.80 -9.02
C GLU A 66 -20.56 28.70 -7.78
N GLY A 67 -20.37 30.02 -7.96
CA GLY A 67 -20.36 31.00 -6.88
C GLY A 67 -19.06 31.05 -6.07
N GLY A 68 -18.11 30.16 -6.35
CA GLY A 68 -16.79 30.14 -5.72
C GLY A 68 -15.80 31.07 -6.43
N ARG A 69 -15.04 31.83 -5.65
CA ARG A 69 -13.93 32.67 -6.14
C ARG A 69 -12.76 32.66 -5.16
N LEU A 70 -11.56 32.88 -5.70
CA LEU A 70 -10.36 33.08 -4.90
C LEU A 70 -10.23 34.57 -4.56
N VAL A 71 -10.11 34.90 -3.29
CA VAL A 71 -9.94 36.27 -2.77
C VAL A 71 -8.82 36.24 -1.74
N ASP A 72 -7.70 36.91 -2.00
CA ASP A 72 -6.55 37.02 -1.09
C ASP A 72 -6.08 35.66 -0.51
N GLY A 73 -5.99 34.64 -1.38
CA GLY A 73 -5.58 33.29 -0.99
C GLY A 73 -6.63 32.47 -0.24
N ARG A 74 -7.86 32.99 -0.10
CA ARG A 74 -9.01 32.27 0.48
C ARG A 74 -10.01 31.90 -0.60
N ILE A 75 -10.62 30.73 -0.47
CA ILE A 75 -11.77 30.36 -1.28
C ILE A 75 -13.01 30.94 -0.58
N VAL A 76 -13.79 31.73 -1.30
CA VAL A 76 -15.02 32.35 -0.82
C VAL A 76 -16.15 31.96 -1.76
N HIS A 77 -17.29 31.58 -1.18
CA HIS A 77 -18.52 31.30 -1.89
C HIS A 77 -19.52 32.44 -1.69
N GLU A 78 -20.04 32.98 -2.78
CA GLU A 78 -21.22 33.85 -2.76
C GLU A 78 -22.48 32.99 -2.75
N CYS A 79 -23.21 33.07 -1.65
CA CYS A 79 -24.38 32.24 -1.40
C CYS A 79 -25.53 32.54 -2.37
N LYS A 80 -26.24 31.49 -2.73
CA LYS A 80 -27.51 31.50 -3.47
C LYS A 80 -28.64 30.99 -2.59
N ASP A 81 -29.88 31.23 -3.01
CA ASP A 81 -31.06 30.71 -2.33
C ASP A 81 -31.00 29.18 -2.16
N GLY A 82 -31.21 28.72 -0.92
CA GLY A 82 -31.15 27.31 -0.55
C GLY A 82 -29.75 26.77 -0.22
N ASP A 83 -28.71 27.61 -0.20
CA ASP A 83 -27.40 27.21 0.30
C ASP A 83 -27.42 26.98 1.80
N THR A 84 -27.01 25.78 2.20
CA THR A 84 -26.92 25.33 3.59
C THR A 84 -25.50 24.88 3.89
N ALA A 85 -25.10 24.86 5.17
CA ALA A 85 -23.80 24.33 5.56
C ALA A 85 -23.57 22.90 5.04
N GLN A 86 -24.61 22.08 5.00
CA GLN A 86 -24.57 20.72 4.46
C GLN A 86 -24.31 20.68 2.94
N LYS A 87 -24.91 21.60 2.17
CA LYS A 87 -24.70 21.73 0.73
C LYS A 87 -23.30 22.26 0.44
N LEU A 88 -22.89 23.33 1.11
CA LEU A 88 -21.56 23.94 0.94
C LEU A 88 -20.44 22.99 1.33
N MET A 89 -20.60 22.23 2.42
CA MET A 89 -19.64 21.18 2.81
C MET A 89 -19.46 20.15 1.70
N ARG A 90 -20.53 19.67 1.07
CA ARG A 90 -20.43 18.70 -0.04
C ARG A 90 -19.76 19.32 -1.26
N LEU A 91 -20.15 20.56 -1.59
CA LEU A 91 -19.70 21.28 -2.77
C LEU A 91 -18.20 21.62 -2.72
N TYR A 92 -17.73 22.06 -1.55
CA TYR A 92 -16.35 22.46 -1.32
C TYR A 92 -15.53 21.41 -0.59
N TYR A 93 -16.03 20.16 -0.50
CA TYR A 93 -15.32 19.11 0.22
C TYR A 93 -13.87 19.01 -0.28
N SER A 94 -13.65 18.83 -1.58
CA SER A 94 -12.33 18.76 -2.25
C SER A 94 -11.47 20.01 -2.10
N HIS A 95 -12.04 21.14 -1.69
CA HIS A 95 -11.40 22.45 -1.61
C HIS A 95 -11.05 22.88 -0.18
N SER A 96 -11.25 22.00 0.79
CA SER A 96 -10.83 22.18 2.18
C SER A 96 -9.95 21.01 2.62
N ARG A 97 -8.93 21.27 3.44
CA ARG A 97 -8.09 20.23 4.04
C ARG A 97 -8.83 19.40 5.10
N ILE A 98 -9.97 19.89 5.60
CA ILE A 98 -10.74 19.20 6.63
C ILE A 98 -11.33 17.91 6.05
N PHE A 99 -10.79 16.79 6.51
CA PHE A 99 -11.16 15.45 6.01
C PHE A 99 -12.51 14.97 6.53
N VAL A 100 -12.83 15.17 7.81
CA VAL A 100 -14.12 14.75 8.36
C VAL A 100 -15.21 15.72 7.92
N ARG A 101 -16.22 15.20 7.23
CA ARG A 101 -17.30 16.01 6.65
C ARG A 101 -18.10 16.81 7.69
N ASP A 102 -18.37 16.23 8.85
CA ASP A 102 -19.07 16.94 9.91
C ASP A 102 -18.20 18.04 10.51
N ASP A 103 -16.90 17.81 10.72
CA ASP A 103 -15.96 18.83 11.15
C ASP A 103 -15.89 20.00 10.15
N LEU A 104 -15.91 19.74 8.83
CA LEU A 104 -15.96 20.80 7.81
C LEU A 104 -17.26 21.59 7.88
N LYS A 105 -18.40 20.91 8.04
CA LYS A 105 -19.70 21.56 8.18
C LYS A 105 -19.75 22.44 9.44
N GLU A 106 -19.21 21.96 10.56
CA GLU A 106 -19.12 22.73 11.80
C GLU A 106 -18.17 23.91 11.67
N ALA A 107 -17.01 23.73 11.03
CA ALA A 107 -16.06 24.81 10.75
C ALA A 107 -16.67 25.89 9.86
N LEU A 108 -17.42 25.50 8.81
CA LEU A 108 -18.14 26.42 7.94
C LEU A 108 -19.09 27.33 8.74
N VAL A 109 -19.89 26.77 9.66
CA VAL A 109 -20.81 27.55 10.50
C VAL A 109 -20.06 28.41 11.51
N ARG A 110 -19.02 27.86 12.15
CA ARG A 110 -18.25 28.55 13.20
C ARG A 110 -17.47 29.75 12.66
N GLU A 111 -16.91 29.63 11.46
CA GLU A 111 -16.03 30.65 10.87
C GLU A 111 -16.79 31.69 10.04
N ASN A 112 -18.08 31.49 9.78
CA ASN A 112 -18.90 32.37 8.95
C ASN A 112 -20.19 32.75 9.66
N SER A 113 -20.24 33.96 10.22
CA SER A 113 -21.43 34.47 10.92
C SER A 113 -22.67 34.59 10.03
N ALA A 114 -22.50 34.69 8.71
CA ALA A 114 -23.58 34.71 7.73
C ALA A 114 -24.20 33.32 7.45
N LEU A 115 -23.53 32.24 7.84
CA LEU A 115 -23.97 30.87 7.60
C LEU A 115 -24.55 30.23 8.86
N SER A 116 -25.87 30.16 8.92
CA SER A 116 -26.59 29.45 10.00
C SER A 116 -26.59 27.94 9.79
N SER A 117 -26.40 27.17 10.86
CA SER A 117 -26.56 25.71 10.86
C SER A 117 -28.00 25.27 10.53
N ARG A 118 -29.01 26.08 10.87
CA ARG A 118 -30.43 25.74 10.70
C ARG A 118 -31.03 26.31 9.42
N HIS A 119 -30.64 27.54 9.06
CA HIS A 119 -31.29 28.29 7.99
C HIS A 119 -30.41 28.53 6.75
N GLY A 120 -29.13 28.13 6.79
CA GLY A 120 -28.20 28.43 5.69
C GLY A 120 -27.76 29.90 5.68
N CYS A 121 -27.42 30.39 4.50
CA CYS A 121 -27.04 31.79 4.24
C CYS A 121 -28.02 32.45 3.27
N LYS A 122 -28.07 33.79 3.25
CA LYS A 122 -28.91 34.55 2.33
C LYS A 122 -28.20 34.73 0.98
N ASN A 123 -28.98 34.95 -0.06
CA ASN A 123 -28.43 35.27 -1.38
C ASN A 123 -27.49 36.50 -1.31
N GLY A 124 -26.28 36.37 -1.85
CA GLY A 124 -25.23 37.39 -1.82
C GLY A 124 -24.34 37.38 -0.57
N ASP A 125 -24.68 36.61 0.47
CA ASP A 125 -23.78 36.45 1.63
C ASP A 125 -22.48 35.77 1.20
N LEU A 126 -21.37 36.15 1.83
CA LEU A 126 -20.06 35.56 1.57
C LEU A 126 -19.69 34.53 2.65
N VAL A 127 -19.35 33.32 2.22
CA VAL A 127 -18.88 32.22 3.08
C VAL A 127 -17.46 31.85 2.69
N SER A 128 -16.50 32.04 3.60
CA SER A 128 -15.12 31.56 3.45
C SER A 128 -15.05 30.07 3.75
N ILE A 129 -14.35 29.33 2.88
CA ILE A 129 -14.10 27.89 3.06
C ILE A 129 -12.96 27.68 4.07
N PRO A 130 -13.17 26.91 5.16
CA PRO A 130 -12.15 26.62 6.16
C PRO A 130 -10.98 25.81 5.59
N GLU A 131 -9.76 26.08 6.07
CA GLU A 131 -8.50 25.44 5.64
C GLU A 131 -8.44 25.18 4.11
N PRO A 132 -8.51 26.23 3.27
CA PRO A 132 -8.70 26.07 1.84
C PRO A 132 -7.52 25.37 1.16
N VAL A 133 -7.82 24.47 0.21
CA VAL A 133 -6.87 23.81 -0.68
C VAL A 133 -6.87 24.57 -2.00
N ILE A 134 -5.90 25.47 -2.16
CA ILE A 134 -5.72 26.29 -3.37
C ILE A 134 -4.68 25.72 -4.33
N GLU A 135 -3.79 24.88 -3.82
CA GLU A 135 -2.83 24.08 -4.56
C GLU A 135 -3.03 22.60 -4.21
N PRO A 136 -2.68 21.66 -5.12
CA PRO A 136 -2.69 20.23 -4.80
C PRO A 136 -1.88 19.92 -3.52
N LEU A 137 -2.42 19.05 -2.67
CA LEU A 137 -1.75 18.63 -1.44
C LEU A 137 -0.46 17.87 -1.78
N LYS A 138 0.67 18.38 -1.28
CA LYS A 138 2.00 17.78 -1.45
C LYS A 138 2.38 17.03 -0.17
N ASN A 139 1.82 15.83 0.01
CA ASN A 139 2.18 14.99 1.16
C ASN A 139 3.62 14.50 1.05
N ARG A 140 4.23 14.21 2.19
CA ARG A 140 5.56 13.61 2.27
C ARG A 140 5.53 12.45 3.25
N PRO A 141 6.24 11.35 2.97
CA PRO A 141 6.29 10.23 3.89
C PRO A 141 6.71 10.66 5.31
N LEU A 142 6.01 10.13 6.32
CA LEU A 142 6.35 10.24 7.72
C LEU A 142 7.65 9.52 8.01
N GLN A 143 8.51 10.18 8.78
CA GLN A 143 9.72 9.59 9.33
C GLN A 143 9.37 8.96 10.68
N MET A 144 9.18 7.64 10.69
CA MET A 144 8.93 6.87 11.91
C MET A 144 10.17 6.10 12.33
N THR A 145 10.49 6.18 13.62
CA THR A 145 11.68 5.53 14.21
C THR A 145 11.34 4.27 15.02
N GLY A 146 10.06 4.01 15.29
CA GLY A 146 9.59 2.87 16.06
C GLY A 146 8.83 1.83 15.22
N PRO A 147 8.46 0.68 15.83
CA PRO A 147 7.69 -0.35 15.15
C PRO A 147 6.35 0.17 14.61
N ILE A 148 6.03 -0.23 13.39
CA ILE A 148 4.75 0.04 12.73
C ILE A 148 3.74 -1.01 13.18
N ARG A 149 2.61 -0.55 13.71
CA ARG A 149 1.54 -1.37 14.27
C ARG A 149 0.22 -0.99 13.62
N ALA A 150 -0.16 -1.77 12.62
CA ALA A 150 -1.22 -1.42 11.71
C ALA A 150 -2.53 -2.19 11.94
N ILE A 151 -3.64 -1.53 11.66
CA ILE A 151 -4.90 -2.22 11.33
C ILE A 151 -5.14 -2.15 9.82
N TYR A 152 -5.87 -3.13 9.30
CA TYR A 152 -6.31 -3.15 7.92
C TYR A 152 -7.68 -2.49 7.74
N LEU A 153 -7.89 -1.79 6.62
CA LEU A 153 -9.17 -1.26 6.19
C LEU A 153 -9.39 -1.54 4.71
N ARG A 154 -10.57 -2.08 4.38
CA ARG A 154 -11.06 -2.10 2.99
C ARG A 154 -11.23 -0.67 2.50
N GLY A 155 -11.14 -0.46 1.18
CA GLY A 155 -11.35 0.88 0.59
C GLY A 155 -12.67 1.54 0.99
N GLU A 156 -13.74 0.75 1.10
CA GLU A 156 -15.07 1.20 1.55
C GLU A 156 -15.11 1.71 3.00
N ASN A 157 -14.16 1.26 3.82
CA ASN A 157 -14.02 1.64 5.22
C ASN A 157 -12.93 2.71 5.44
N ALA A 158 -12.12 3.01 4.42
CA ALA A 158 -11.13 4.10 4.42
C ALA A 158 -11.77 5.48 4.07
N VAL A 159 -12.99 5.73 4.56
CA VAL A 159 -13.79 6.93 4.29
C VAL A 159 -13.88 7.83 5.54
N PRO A 160 -14.12 9.16 5.41
CA PRO A 160 -13.97 10.11 6.50
C PRO A 160 -14.55 9.75 7.87
N GLY A 161 -15.81 9.30 7.92
CA GLY A 161 -16.46 8.95 9.17
C GLY A 161 -15.86 7.70 9.82
N ARG A 162 -15.71 6.62 9.05
CA ARG A 162 -15.19 5.34 9.55
C ARG A 162 -13.70 5.41 9.87
N LEU A 163 -12.89 5.98 8.98
CA LEU A 163 -11.44 6.10 9.18
C LEU A 163 -11.10 6.97 10.40
N SER A 164 -11.75 8.13 10.55
CA SER A 164 -11.49 8.99 11.72
C SER A 164 -11.89 8.33 13.04
N ALA A 165 -12.95 7.50 13.04
CA ALA A 165 -13.35 6.73 14.20
C ALA A 165 -12.28 5.69 14.57
N GLU A 166 -11.72 4.97 13.60
CA GLU A 166 -10.64 4.02 13.85
C GLU A 166 -9.35 4.71 14.31
N VAL A 167 -8.95 5.84 13.70
CA VAL A 167 -7.80 6.64 14.16
C VAL A 167 -7.94 7.03 15.65
N ARG A 168 -9.15 7.43 16.09
CA ARG A 168 -9.40 7.72 17.52
C ARG A 168 -9.25 6.49 18.41
N ARG A 169 -9.60 5.30 17.94
CA ARG A 169 -9.47 4.04 18.70
C ARG A 169 -8.01 3.61 18.77
N MET A 170 -7.30 3.60 17.65
CA MET A 170 -5.89 3.26 17.54
C MET A 170 -5.00 4.08 18.48
N LYS A 171 -5.24 5.41 18.54
CA LYS A 171 -4.52 6.32 19.44
C LYS A 171 -4.62 5.98 20.92
N ARG A 172 -5.62 5.19 21.35
CA ARG A 172 -5.76 4.76 22.74
C ARG A 172 -4.88 3.56 23.10
N VAL A 173 -4.43 2.79 22.09
CA VAL A 173 -3.89 1.43 22.24
C VAL A 173 -2.56 1.22 21.49
N ASN A 174 -1.76 2.29 21.36
CA ASN A 174 -0.42 2.29 20.75
C ASN A 174 -0.32 1.66 19.34
N ALA A 175 -1.44 1.63 18.60
CA ALA A 175 -1.46 1.38 17.17
C ALA A 175 -1.27 2.72 16.43
N ASN A 176 -0.44 2.72 15.39
CA ASN A 176 0.09 3.94 14.78
C ASN A 176 0.08 3.91 13.25
N SER A 177 -0.58 2.92 12.64
CA SER A 177 -0.56 2.75 11.19
C SER A 177 -1.88 2.20 10.64
N VAL A 178 -2.21 2.59 9.42
CA VAL A 178 -3.34 2.03 8.68
C VAL A 178 -2.81 1.42 7.40
N VAL A 179 -3.16 0.15 7.18
CA VAL A 179 -3.10 -0.46 5.86
C VAL A 179 -4.47 -0.30 5.22
N PHE A 180 -4.54 0.30 4.03
CA PHE A 180 -5.79 0.39 3.30
C PHE A 180 -5.64 -0.15 1.89
N ASP A 181 -6.73 -0.71 1.35
CA ASP A 181 -6.74 -1.15 -0.03
C ASP A 181 -6.82 0.04 -0.98
N VAL A 182 -5.70 0.30 -1.66
CA VAL A 182 -5.71 1.04 -2.93
C VAL A 182 -6.38 0.20 -3.98
N LYS A 183 -5.98 -1.07 -4.12
CA LYS A 183 -6.57 -2.04 -5.05
C LYS A 183 -6.66 -3.39 -4.37
N ASP A 184 -7.83 -4.00 -4.38
CA ASP A 184 -8.04 -5.37 -3.87
C ASP A 184 -8.07 -6.41 -5.01
N ILE A 185 -8.34 -7.68 -4.69
CA ILE A 185 -8.37 -8.77 -5.67
C ILE A 185 -9.51 -8.68 -6.69
N LEU A 186 -10.53 -7.86 -6.42
CA LEU A 186 -11.56 -7.56 -7.41
C LEU A 186 -11.04 -6.60 -8.48
N GLY A 187 -9.82 -6.05 -8.30
CA GLY A 187 -9.20 -5.09 -9.20
C GLY A 187 -9.73 -3.68 -9.06
N VAL A 188 -10.42 -3.38 -7.95
CA VAL A 188 -11.06 -2.09 -7.72
C VAL A 188 -10.05 -1.09 -7.18
N VAL A 189 -9.70 -0.07 -7.97
CA VAL A 189 -8.95 1.09 -7.44
C VAL A 189 -9.89 1.96 -6.62
N ASN A 190 -9.65 2.07 -5.32
CA ASN A 190 -10.62 2.59 -4.36
C ASN A 190 -10.70 4.13 -4.29
N TYR A 191 -9.91 4.85 -5.08
CA TYR A 191 -9.96 6.31 -5.22
C TYR A 191 -10.02 6.70 -6.70
N LYS A 192 -10.36 7.96 -6.99
CA LYS A 192 -10.29 8.51 -8.35
C LYS A 192 -8.84 8.73 -8.75
N SER A 193 -8.35 7.96 -9.70
CA SER A 193 -6.96 7.99 -10.15
C SER A 193 -6.77 8.98 -11.29
N SER A 194 -5.57 9.55 -11.37
CA SER A 194 -5.06 10.31 -12.52
C SER A 194 -4.51 9.41 -13.63
N VAL A 195 -4.35 8.11 -13.37
CA VAL A 195 -3.97 7.13 -14.38
C VAL A 195 -5.17 6.87 -15.29
N ALA A 196 -5.08 7.33 -16.54
CA ALA A 196 -6.17 7.27 -17.51
C ALA A 196 -6.72 5.85 -17.71
N GLU A 197 -5.86 4.83 -17.71
CA GLU A 197 -6.28 3.43 -17.84
C GLU A 197 -7.13 2.96 -16.67
N VAL A 198 -6.83 3.38 -15.43
CA VAL A 198 -7.63 3.02 -14.25
C VAL A 198 -9.05 3.52 -14.42
N GLU A 199 -9.24 4.77 -14.83
CA GLU A 199 -10.57 5.34 -15.02
C GLU A 199 -11.27 4.79 -16.27
N LYS A 200 -10.54 4.53 -17.35
CA LYS A 200 -11.06 3.87 -18.56
C LYS A 200 -11.61 2.46 -18.26
N TYR A 201 -10.93 1.72 -17.40
CA TYR A 201 -11.23 0.32 -17.07
C TYR A 201 -12.09 0.16 -15.81
N ARG A 202 -12.48 1.25 -15.17
CA ARG A 202 -13.25 1.23 -13.93
C ARG A 202 -14.65 0.65 -14.15
N ARG A 203 -14.97 -0.41 -13.40
CA ARG A 203 -16.33 -0.98 -13.32
C ARG A 203 -17.00 -0.82 -11.95
N HIS A 204 -16.28 -0.27 -10.99
CA HIS A 204 -16.70 -0.16 -9.60
C HIS A 204 -16.51 1.27 -9.06
N PRO A 205 -17.33 1.73 -8.11
CA PRO A 205 -17.17 3.03 -7.48
C PRO A 205 -15.80 3.19 -6.82
N ALA A 206 -15.34 4.44 -6.71
CA ALA A 206 -14.18 4.83 -5.91
C ALA A 206 -14.68 5.31 -4.52
N PRO A 207 -14.72 4.46 -3.48
CA PRO A 207 -15.27 4.83 -2.18
C PRO A 207 -14.47 5.92 -1.47
N ILE A 208 -13.15 5.96 -1.64
CA ILE A 208 -12.26 6.99 -1.05
C ILE A 208 -12.44 8.27 -1.88
N PRO A 209 -13.10 9.32 -1.34
CA PRO A 209 -13.50 10.45 -2.17
C PRO A 209 -12.33 11.35 -2.59
N ASP A 210 -11.29 11.39 -1.76
CA ASP A 210 -10.14 12.29 -1.89
C ASP A 210 -8.93 11.67 -1.17
N LEU A 211 -8.13 10.90 -1.91
CA LEU A 211 -6.96 10.20 -1.38
C LEU A 211 -5.86 11.16 -0.88
N PRO A 212 -5.45 12.21 -1.61
CA PRO A 212 -4.45 13.17 -1.11
C PRO A 212 -4.79 13.73 0.26
N LYS A 213 -6.06 14.05 0.50
CA LYS A 213 -6.55 14.56 1.79
C LYS A 213 -6.65 13.50 2.88
N MET A 214 -6.98 12.26 2.52
CA MET A 214 -6.93 11.15 3.46
C MET A 214 -5.51 10.96 3.99
N ILE A 215 -4.50 11.02 3.11
CA ILE A 215 -3.08 10.94 3.48
C ILE A 215 -2.71 12.13 4.37
N ASP A 216 -3.03 13.37 3.98
CA ASP A 216 -2.78 14.58 4.80
C ASP A 216 -3.39 14.45 6.21
N TYR A 217 -4.64 13.96 6.30
CA TYR A 217 -5.32 13.74 7.57
C TYR A 217 -4.61 12.71 8.45
N LEU A 218 -4.21 11.57 7.88
CA LEU A 218 -3.50 10.52 8.61
C LEU A 218 -2.13 11.02 9.09
N HIS A 219 -1.39 11.69 8.22
CA HIS A 219 -0.08 12.29 8.53
C HIS A 219 -0.16 13.34 9.64
N ARG A 220 -1.12 14.27 9.57
CA ARG A 220 -1.38 15.25 10.65
C ARG A 220 -1.78 14.60 11.98
N ASN A 221 -2.27 13.37 11.93
CA ASN A 221 -2.60 12.58 13.10
C ASN A 221 -1.46 11.65 13.57
N GLY A 222 -0.30 11.68 12.92
CA GLY A 222 0.84 10.82 13.22
C GLY A 222 0.59 9.34 12.88
N ILE A 223 -0.26 9.07 11.88
CA ILE A 223 -0.61 7.72 11.44
C ILE A 223 0.13 7.40 10.14
N TYR A 224 0.94 6.34 10.17
CA TYR A 224 1.62 5.79 9.00
C TYR A 224 0.60 5.17 8.02
N VAL A 225 0.80 5.39 6.74
CA VAL A 225 -0.11 5.08 5.65
C VAL A 225 0.52 4.04 4.74
N ILE A 226 0.00 2.81 4.84
CA ILE A 226 0.39 1.68 4.00
C ILE A 226 -0.67 1.49 2.91
N ALA A 227 -0.28 1.75 1.67
CA ALA A 227 -1.11 1.61 0.49
C ALA A 227 -1.01 0.19 -0.08
N ARG A 228 -1.91 -0.70 0.34
CA ARG A 228 -1.95 -2.08 -0.15
C ARG A 228 -2.57 -2.15 -1.55
N THR A 229 -1.87 -2.81 -2.46
CA THR A 229 -2.29 -2.94 -3.85
C THR A 229 -2.13 -4.39 -4.30
N ALA A 230 -3.23 -5.08 -4.59
CA ALA A 230 -3.23 -6.39 -5.21
C ALA A 230 -2.74 -6.29 -6.67
N MET A 231 -1.73 -7.05 -7.03
CA MET A 231 -1.03 -6.93 -8.32
C MET A 231 -1.71 -7.74 -9.43
N PHE A 232 -1.56 -9.06 -9.40
CA PHE A 232 -1.89 -9.92 -10.55
C PHE A 232 -3.15 -10.77 -10.37
N GLN A 233 -3.65 -10.87 -9.13
CA GLN A 233 -5.02 -11.28 -8.90
C GLN A 233 -5.92 -10.05 -9.05
N ASP A 234 -6.38 -9.80 -10.29
CA ASP A 234 -7.12 -8.61 -10.71
C ASP A 234 -8.29 -9.01 -11.62
N GLU A 235 -9.47 -9.20 -11.02
CA GLU A 235 -10.66 -9.59 -11.75
C GLU A 235 -11.17 -8.51 -12.71
N ASN A 236 -11.11 -7.24 -12.29
CA ASN A 236 -11.57 -6.13 -13.11
C ASN A 236 -10.79 -6.08 -14.43
N LEU A 237 -9.45 -6.07 -14.36
CA LEU A 237 -8.59 -6.03 -15.54
C LEU A 237 -8.75 -7.29 -16.38
N SER A 238 -8.78 -8.48 -15.78
CA SER A 238 -9.01 -9.75 -16.50
C SER A 238 -10.36 -9.79 -17.24
N THR A 239 -11.37 -9.06 -16.74
CA THR A 239 -12.67 -8.96 -17.39
C THR A 239 -12.70 -7.94 -18.53
N VAL A 240 -12.12 -6.74 -18.35
CA VAL A 240 -12.16 -5.69 -19.40
C VAL A 240 -11.07 -5.82 -20.45
N ARG A 241 -9.98 -6.53 -20.13
CA ARG A 241 -8.85 -6.86 -20.99
C ARG A 241 -8.63 -8.37 -20.94
N PRO A 242 -9.53 -9.18 -21.52
CA PRO A 242 -9.42 -10.64 -21.51
C PRO A 242 -8.18 -11.15 -22.25
N ASP A 243 -7.59 -10.34 -23.12
CA ASP A 243 -6.30 -10.58 -23.78
C ASP A 243 -5.11 -10.55 -22.80
N LEU A 244 -5.25 -9.91 -21.64
CA LEU A 244 -4.26 -9.88 -20.56
C LEU A 244 -4.51 -10.96 -19.48
N ALA A 245 -5.63 -11.69 -19.58
CA ALA A 245 -5.94 -12.77 -18.65
C ALA A 245 -5.01 -13.96 -18.88
N ILE A 246 -4.83 -14.79 -17.85
CA ILE A 246 -4.05 -16.03 -17.99
C ILE A 246 -4.84 -17.01 -18.89
N PRO A 247 -4.29 -17.45 -20.03
CA PRO A 247 -4.96 -18.41 -20.90
C PRO A 247 -5.00 -19.80 -20.25
N ASP A 248 -6.10 -20.51 -20.47
CA ASP A 248 -6.29 -21.88 -20.01
C ASP A 248 -7.06 -22.69 -21.06
N ARG A 249 -6.42 -23.71 -21.63
CA ARG A 249 -7.02 -24.57 -22.65
C ARG A 249 -8.10 -25.51 -22.12
N ASN A 250 -8.12 -25.76 -20.81
CA ASN A 250 -9.12 -26.62 -20.16
C ASN A 250 -10.37 -25.83 -19.76
N SER A 251 -10.27 -24.50 -19.72
CA SER A 251 -11.38 -23.63 -19.32
C SER A 251 -12.38 -23.43 -20.47
N PRO A 252 -13.71 -23.46 -20.18
CA PRO A 252 -14.73 -23.16 -21.18
C PRO A 252 -14.66 -21.72 -21.70
N THR A 253 -13.97 -20.83 -20.99
CA THR A 253 -13.80 -19.43 -21.39
C THR A 253 -12.44 -19.16 -22.04
N GLY A 254 -11.59 -20.18 -22.20
CA GLY A 254 -10.20 -20.05 -22.67
C GLY A 254 -9.27 -19.34 -21.70
N ARG A 255 -9.74 -19.03 -20.49
CA ARG A 255 -9.03 -18.25 -19.46
C ARG A 255 -9.09 -18.96 -18.12
N LEU A 256 -8.05 -18.84 -17.31
CA LEU A 256 -8.00 -19.43 -15.97
C LEU A 256 -9.17 -18.92 -15.13
N LEU A 257 -9.98 -19.87 -14.62
CA LEU A 257 -11.07 -19.59 -13.71
C LEU A 257 -10.74 -20.11 -12.31
N PHE A 258 -10.90 -19.25 -11.31
CA PHE A 258 -10.86 -19.64 -9.91
C PHE A 258 -12.26 -19.49 -9.31
N LYS A 259 -12.83 -20.60 -8.81
CA LYS A 259 -14.21 -20.65 -8.31
C LYS A 259 -15.22 -20.04 -9.31
N GLY A 260 -15.03 -20.32 -10.60
CA GLY A 260 -15.87 -19.84 -11.70
C GLY A 260 -15.62 -18.39 -12.15
N ARG A 261 -14.61 -17.69 -11.62
CA ARG A 261 -14.34 -16.28 -11.94
C ARG A 261 -12.93 -16.09 -12.56
N PRO A 262 -12.76 -15.21 -13.56
CA PRO A 262 -11.46 -14.90 -14.14
C PRO A 262 -10.70 -13.91 -13.24
N LEU A 263 -10.11 -14.40 -12.15
CA LEU A 263 -9.51 -13.54 -11.12
C LEU A 263 -8.06 -13.14 -11.42
N TRP A 264 -7.47 -13.58 -12.53
CA TRP A 264 -6.04 -13.42 -12.75
C TRP A 264 -5.73 -12.82 -14.11
N VAL A 265 -4.76 -11.92 -14.10
CA VAL A 265 -4.03 -11.42 -15.27
C VAL A 265 -2.61 -12.00 -15.25
N ASP A 266 -1.97 -12.09 -16.41
CA ASP A 266 -0.66 -12.73 -16.49
C ASP A 266 0.45 -11.83 -15.91
N PRO A 267 1.16 -12.26 -14.83
CA PRO A 267 2.23 -11.47 -14.21
C PRO A 267 3.41 -11.16 -15.15
N GLY A 268 3.64 -11.99 -16.15
CA GLY A 268 4.74 -11.82 -17.12
C GLY A 268 4.41 -10.84 -18.24
N HIS A 269 3.13 -10.47 -18.41
CA HIS A 269 2.72 -9.64 -19.54
C HIS A 269 3.13 -8.17 -19.35
N PRO A 270 3.87 -7.54 -20.28
CA PRO A 270 4.39 -6.18 -20.10
C PRO A 270 3.30 -5.12 -19.86
N GLU A 271 2.15 -5.21 -20.53
CA GLU A 271 1.03 -4.28 -20.29
C GLU A 271 0.44 -4.39 -18.87
N VAL A 272 0.38 -5.60 -18.30
CA VAL A 272 -0.10 -5.83 -16.93
C VAL A 272 0.88 -5.22 -15.93
N GLN A 273 2.18 -5.42 -16.14
CA GLN A 273 3.22 -4.81 -15.32
C GLN A 273 3.18 -3.28 -15.42
N LEU A 274 3.11 -2.73 -16.62
CA LEU A 274 3.07 -1.28 -16.83
C LEU A 274 1.83 -0.63 -16.19
N TYR A 275 0.66 -1.26 -16.28
CA TYR A 275 -0.56 -0.80 -15.63
C TYR A 275 -0.37 -0.65 -14.10
N ASN A 276 0.19 -1.67 -13.44
CA ASN A 276 0.44 -1.61 -12.01
C ASN A 276 1.57 -0.64 -11.64
N LEU A 277 2.63 -0.52 -12.46
CA LEU A 277 3.70 0.46 -12.24
C LEU A 277 3.20 1.91 -12.33
N LYS A 278 2.22 2.20 -13.19
CA LYS A 278 1.58 3.53 -13.25
C LYS A 278 0.84 3.86 -11.95
N ILE A 279 0.12 2.89 -11.38
CA ILE A 279 -0.55 3.05 -10.07
C ILE A 279 0.49 3.27 -8.97
N ILE A 280 1.55 2.45 -8.92
CA ILE A 280 2.65 2.61 -7.94
C ILE A 280 3.28 3.99 -8.06
N HIS A 281 3.58 4.46 -9.29
CA HIS A 281 4.13 5.79 -9.51
C HIS A 281 3.19 6.90 -9.00
N GLU A 282 1.89 6.79 -9.25
CA GLU A 282 0.91 7.73 -8.69
C GLU A 282 0.96 7.75 -7.16
N LEU A 283 0.97 6.59 -6.50
CA LEU A 283 1.04 6.50 -5.03
C LEU A 283 2.31 7.13 -4.46
N VAL A 284 3.45 6.97 -5.14
CA VAL A 284 4.71 7.65 -4.79
C VAL A 284 4.53 9.17 -4.84
N GLN A 285 3.92 9.71 -5.89
CA GLN A 285 3.67 11.16 -6.02
C GLN A 285 2.67 11.68 -4.99
N LEU A 286 1.72 10.84 -4.56
CA LEU A 286 0.73 11.17 -3.53
C LEU A 286 1.30 11.14 -2.11
N GLY A 287 2.53 10.65 -1.93
CA GLY A 287 3.28 10.72 -0.68
C GLY A 287 2.78 9.77 0.41
N VAL A 288 2.28 8.58 0.05
CA VAL A 288 2.05 7.51 1.03
C VAL A 288 3.37 7.08 1.68
N ASP A 289 3.32 6.47 2.86
CA ASP A 289 4.55 6.11 3.56
C ASP A 289 5.16 4.80 3.07
N GLU A 290 4.30 3.85 2.71
CA GLU A 290 4.66 2.52 2.24
C GLU A 290 3.67 2.06 1.16
N ILE A 291 4.18 1.45 0.09
CA ILE A 291 3.39 0.76 -0.92
C ILE A 291 3.58 -0.74 -0.69
N GLN A 292 2.50 -1.42 -0.34
CA GLN A 292 2.51 -2.85 -0.06
C GLN A 292 1.91 -3.62 -1.22
N LEU A 293 2.74 -4.42 -1.89
CA LEU A 293 2.35 -5.20 -3.05
C LEU A 293 1.83 -6.56 -2.58
N ASP A 294 0.51 -6.76 -2.69
CA ASP A 294 -0.10 -8.06 -2.46
C ASP A 294 -0.31 -8.80 -3.77
N TYR A 295 -0.41 -10.13 -3.70
CA TYR A 295 -0.58 -11.02 -4.84
C TYR A 295 0.49 -10.79 -5.92
N ILE A 296 1.72 -10.46 -5.50
CA ILE A 296 2.93 -10.41 -6.32
C ILE A 296 3.43 -11.85 -6.60
N ARG A 297 2.60 -12.63 -7.28
CA ARG A 297 2.83 -14.05 -7.56
C ARG A 297 2.02 -14.54 -8.76
N TYR A 298 2.40 -15.71 -9.23
CA TYR A 298 1.55 -16.52 -10.10
C TYR A 298 0.46 -17.26 -9.29
N PRO A 299 -0.65 -17.68 -9.94
CA PRO A 299 -1.66 -18.51 -9.30
C PRO A 299 -1.06 -19.83 -8.82
N ALA A 300 -1.46 -20.27 -7.63
CA ALA A 300 -1.10 -21.58 -7.05
C ALA A 300 -2.35 -22.41 -6.70
N GLU A 301 -3.53 -21.91 -7.05
CA GLU A 301 -4.82 -22.50 -6.70
C GLU A 301 -5.67 -22.63 -7.98
N GLY A 302 -6.52 -23.66 -8.03
CA GLY A 302 -7.31 -24.01 -9.21
C GLY A 302 -6.69 -25.14 -10.05
N ASP A 303 -7.34 -25.51 -11.16
CA ASP A 303 -6.75 -26.41 -12.14
C ASP A 303 -5.75 -25.63 -13.00
N LEU A 304 -4.46 -25.89 -12.80
CA LEU A 304 -3.37 -25.25 -13.52
C LEU A 304 -2.82 -26.14 -14.65
N SER A 305 -3.41 -27.29 -14.93
CA SER A 305 -2.85 -28.25 -15.91
C SER A 305 -2.99 -27.81 -17.37
N GLY A 306 -3.90 -26.86 -17.63
CA GLY A 306 -4.17 -26.30 -18.96
C GLY A 306 -3.62 -24.89 -19.18
N VAL A 307 -2.99 -24.28 -18.18
CA VAL A 307 -2.57 -22.87 -18.23
C VAL A 307 -1.26 -22.70 -18.99
N SER A 308 -1.14 -21.57 -19.68
CA SER A 308 0.14 -21.08 -20.20
C SER A 308 0.36 -19.64 -19.75
N TYR A 309 1.63 -19.22 -19.71
CA TYR A 309 2.00 -17.87 -19.30
C TYR A 309 2.91 -17.23 -20.33
N PHE A 310 2.87 -15.91 -20.41
CA PHE A 310 3.70 -15.09 -21.27
C PHE A 310 5.18 -15.38 -21.02
N GLN A 311 5.86 -15.93 -22.03
CA GLN A 311 7.30 -16.21 -22.04
C GLN A 311 7.83 -17.08 -20.88
N VAL A 312 6.99 -17.92 -20.26
CA VAL A 312 7.43 -18.88 -19.24
C VAL A 312 7.69 -20.24 -19.86
N LYS A 313 8.94 -20.70 -19.82
CA LYS A 313 9.37 -22.05 -20.25
C LYS A 313 9.67 -22.95 -19.06
N ASN A 314 10.09 -22.36 -17.95
CA ASN A 314 10.41 -23.08 -16.71
C ASN A 314 10.04 -22.23 -15.47
N PRO A 315 9.99 -22.81 -14.26
CA PRO A 315 9.58 -22.08 -13.06
C PRO A 315 10.45 -20.87 -12.68
N LEU A 316 11.73 -20.82 -13.07
CA LEU A 316 12.60 -19.68 -12.79
C LEU A 316 12.23 -18.46 -13.63
N ASP A 317 11.63 -18.63 -14.80
CA ASP A 317 11.17 -17.52 -15.63
C ASP A 317 10.06 -16.72 -14.90
N LYS A 318 9.19 -17.40 -14.15
CA LYS A 318 8.20 -16.75 -13.27
C LYS A 318 8.88 -15.87 -12.23
N THR A 319 9.92 -16.41 -11.57
CA THR A 319 10.68 -15.66 -10.57
C THR A 319 11.35 -14.45 -11.22
N GLN A 320 11.88 -14.61 -12.43
CA GLN A 320 12.53 -13.53 -13.17
C GLN A 320 11.55 -12.40 -13.50
N HIS A 321 10.34 -12.69 -13.99
CA HIS A 321 9.33 -11.66 -14.26
C HIS A 321 8.96 -10.86 -13.00
N LEU A 322 8.75 -11.54 -11.87
CA LEU A 322 8.43 -10.88 -10.61
C LEU A 322 9.61 -10.03 -10.09
N LYS A 323 10.84 -10.52 -10.25
CA LYS A 323 12.05 -9.78 -9.90
C LYS A 323 12.21 -8.50 -10.72
N GLU A 324 11.98 -8.57 -12.02
CA GLU A 324 12.04 -7.40 -12.92
C GLU A 324 10.98 -6.36 -12.56
N PHE A 325 9.75 -6.81 -12.28
CA PHE A 325 8.69 -5.94 -11.79
C PHE A 325 9.07 -5.25 -10.48
N LEU A 326 9.56 -6.00 -9.50
CA LEU A 326 10.00 -5.45 -8.21
C LEU A 326 11.16 -4.47 -8.37
N ALA A 327 12.13 -4.77 -9.25
CA ALA A 327 13.21 -3.83 -9.55
C ALA A 327 12.68 -2.51 -10.13
N ALA A 328 11.72 -2.58 -11.06
CA ALA A 328 11.09 -1.38 -11.63
C ALA A 328 10.31 -0.59 -10.56
N ALA A 329 9.50 -1.26 -9.73
CA ALA A 329 8.77 -0.63 -8.64
C ALA A 329 9.73 0.00 -7.61
N TRP A 330 10.81 -0.69 -7.26
CA TRP A 330 11.83 -0.20 -6.34
C TRP A 330 12.49 1.07 -6.86
N ILE A 331 12.85 1.13 -8.15
CA ILE A 331 13.39 2.34 -8.80
C ILE A 331 12.45 3.53 -8.63
N LEU A 332 11.13 3.35 -8.80
CA LEU A 332 10.14 4.43 -8.62
C LEU A 332 10.16 5.02 -7.20
N THR A 333 10.52 4.23 -6.20
CA THR A 333 10.59 4.68 -4.79
C THR A 333 11.92 5.32 -4.41
N ARG A 334 13.03 5.08 -5.16
CA ARG A 334 14.40 5.36 -4.69
C ARG A 334 14.77 6.83 -4.52
N THR A 335 14.09 7.75 -5.20
CA THR A 335 14.31 9.20 -5.02
C THR A 335 13.37 9.81 -3.99
N THR A 336 12.68 8.97 -3.22
CA THR A 336 11.69 9.35 -2.22
C THR A 336 11.92 8.57 -0.91
N ASP A 337 11.19 8.96 0.13
CA ASP A 337 11.20 8.23 1.41
C ASP A 337 10.16 7.09 1.48
N VAL A 338 9.41 6.87 0.38
CA VAL A 338 8.37 5.83 0.30
C VAL A 338 9.01 4.46 0.37
N LYS A 339 8.49 3.59 1.24
CA LYS A 339 8.94 2.20 1.38
C LYS A 339 8.21 1.29 0.39
N LEU A 340 8.91 0.29 -0.12
CA LEU A 340 8.30 -0.79 -0.90
C LEU A 340 8.21 -2.06 -0.06
N ALA A 341 7.01 -2.59 0.07
CA ALA A 341 6.72 -3.79 0.82
C ALA A 341 6.09 -4.86 -0.07
N VAL A 342 6.24 -6.14 0.32
CA VAL A 342 5.58 -7.27 -0.35
C VAL A 342 4.87 -8.15 0.65
N ASP A 343 3.66 -8.58 0.31
CA ASP A 343 2.95 -9.64 1.03
C ASP A 343 3.36 -11.01 0.47
N VAL A 344 3.60 -11.96 1.37
CA VAL A 344 3.99 -13.32 1.01
C VAL A 344 3.12 -14.33 1.74
N PHE A 345 2.74 -15.40 1.04
CA PHE A 345 1.90 -16.44 1.60
C PHE A 345 2.61 -17.15 2.74
N GLY A 346 1.88 -17.52 3.81
CA GLY A 346 2.47 -18.16 4.98
C GLY A 346 3.29 -19.40 4.64
N VAL A 347 2.79 -20.24 3.73
CA VAL A 347 3.52 -21.43 3.25
C VAL A 347 4.85 -21.13 2.56
N VAL A 348 5.00 -19.95 1.94
CA VAL A 348 6.27 -19.52 1.31
C VAL A 348 7.36 -19.35 2.37
N ALA A 349 7.01 -19.05 3.63
CA ALA A 349 7.98 -19.03 4.72
C ALA A 349 8.62 -20.40 4.99
N TRP A 350 7.98 -21.51 4.65
CA TRP A 350 8.57 -22.86 4.79
C TRP A 350 9.47 -23.24 3.61
N GLY A 351 9.47 -22.46 2.52
CA GLY A 351 10.46 -22.57 1.46
C GLY A 351 10.32 -23.81 0.56
N GLU A 352 9.16 -24.47 0.58
CA GLU A 352 8.91 -25.67 -0.22
C GLU A 352 9.08 -25.39 -1.72
N GLU A 353 9.91 -26.20 -2.39
CA GLU A 353 10.31 -25.94 -3.78
C GLU A 353 9.11 -26.03 -4.74
N ALA A 354 8.11 -26.85 -4.42
CA ALA A 354 6.86 -26.92 -5.18
C ALA A 354 6.09 -25.59 -5.14
N ASP A 355 5.97 -24.96 -3.97
CA ASP A 355 5.28 -23.68 -3.80
C ASP A 355 6.04 -22.54 -4.49
N ARG A 356 7.37 -22.54 -4.39
CA ARG A 356 8.25 -21.59 -5.09
C ARG A 356 8.12 -21.71 -6.60
N ASN A 357 8.07 -22.94 -7.13
CA ASN A 357 7.91 -23.18 -8.55
C ASN A 357 6.52 -22.81 -9.08
N SER A 358 5.49 -22.99 -8.25
CA SER A 358 4.12 -22.63 -8.58
C SER A 358 3.94 -21.11 -8.62
N THR A 359 4.29 -20.43 -7.52
CA THR A 359 4.03 -19.00 -7.29
C THR A 359 5.07 -18.09 -7.93
N GLY A 360 6.29 -18.57 -8.17
CA GLY A 360 7.43 -17.74 -8.55
C GLY A 360 8.01 -16.89 -7.40
N GLN A 361 7.47 -16.98 -6.18
CA GLN A 361 7.94 -16.22 -5.04
C GLN A 361 9.19 -16.87 -4.45
N ARG A 362 10.36 -16.34 -4.80
CA ARG A 362 11.65 -16.67 -4.17
C ARG A 362 12.13 -15.45 -3.40
N LEU A 363 12.00 -15.51 -2.09
CA LEU A 363 12.26 -14.39 -1.19
C LEU A 363 13.68 -13.84 -1.34
N GLU A 364 14.65 -14.72 -1.54
CA GLU A 364 16.06 -14.37 -1.77
C GLU A 364 16.25 -13.52 -3.04
N ALA A 365 15.39 -13.72 -4.05
CA ALA A 365 15.40 -12.93 -5.28
C ALA A 365 14.69 -11.58 -5.11
N PHE A 366 13.77 -11.46 -4.14
CA PHE A 366 13.01 -10.24 -3.87
C PHE A 366 13.75 -9.30 -2.93
N ALA A 367 14.52 -9.85 -1.98
CA ALA A 367 15.22 -9.12 -0.94
C ALA A 367 15.99 -7.85 -1.39
N PRO A 368 16.67 -7.82 -2.55
CA PRO A 368 17.36 -6.60 -2.99
C PRO A 368 16.44 -5.43 -3.38
N TYR A 369 15.14 -5.68 -3.54
CA TYR A 369 14.18 -4.75 -4.15
C TYR A 369 13.03 -4.38 -3.22
N VAL A 370 13.09 -4.72 -1.94
CA VAL A 370 12.03 -4.42 -0.98
C VAL A 370 12.63 -3.93 0.33
N ASP A 371 11.93 -3.02 0.99
CA ASP A 371 12.32 -2.50 2.31
C ASP A 371 11.62 -3.31 3.43
N VAL A 372 10.44 -3.88 3.15
CA VAL A 372 9.62 -4.63 4.11
C VAL A 372 9.07 -5.92 3.48
N VAL A 373 9.01 -7.00 4.24
CA VAL A 373 8.30 -8.24 3.90
C VAL A 373 7.22 -8.52 4.92
N SER A 374 6.04 -8.91 4.42
CA SER A 374 4.82 -9.05 5.20
C SER A 374 4.26 -10.48 5.10
N PRO A 375 4.81 -11.45 5.86
CA PRO A 375 4.35 -12.83 5.77
C PRO A 375 2.98 -13.02 6.44
N MET A 376 2.08 -13.73 5.74
CA MET A 376 0.74 -14.08 6.21
C MET A 376 0.74 -15.40 6.98
N LEU A 377 1.28 -15.39 8.20
CA LEU A 377 1.54 -16.58 9.03
C LEU A 377 0.32 -17.05 9.86
N TYR A 378 -0.90 -16.83 9.36
CA TYR A 378 -2.13 -17.14 10.11
C TYR A 378 -2.19 -18.62 10.52
N PRO A 379 -2.10 -18.96 11.82
CA PRO A 379 -1.99 -20.35 12.26
C PRO A 379 -3.18 -21.22 11.80
N SER A 380 -4.37 -20.61 11.71
CA SER A 380 -5.60 -21.25 11.24
C SER A 380 -5.57 -21.78 9.81
N HIS A 381 -4.66 -21.25 8.98
CA HIS A 381 -4.55 -21.60 7.56
C HIS A 381 -3.61 -22.79 7.33
N PHE A 382 -2.86 -23.22 8.33
CA PHE A 382 -2.11 -24.47 8.26
C PHE A 382 -3.04 -25.67 8.56
N ASN A 383 -2.89 -26.73 7.78
CA ASN A 383 -3.71 -27.93 7.92
C ASN A 383 -3.32 -28.72 9.18
N ARG A 384 -4.27 -29.51 9.72
CA ARG A 384 -4.00 -30.45 10.82
C ARG A 384 -2.78 -31.32 10.51
N GLY A 385 -1.88 -31.44 11.48
CA GLY A 385 -0.62 -32.18 11.38
C GLY A 385 0.54 -31.38 10.78
N PHE A 386 0.31 -30.14 10.32
CA PHE A 386 1.37 -29.31 9.78
C PHE A 386 2.42 -29.01 10.86
N ASP A 387 3.68 -29.21 10.48
CA ASP A 387 4.85 -29.05 11.37
C ASP A 387 4.73 -29.84 12.69
N GLY A 388 4.01 -30.97 12.67
CA GLY A 388 3.82 -31.85 13.83
C GLY A 388 2.69 -31.45 14.80
N PHE A 389 1.98 -30.35 14.55
CA PHE A 389 0.90 -29.89 15.43
C PHE A 389 -0.46 -30.43 15.01
N GLU A 390 -1.19 -31.04 15.96
CA GLU A 390 -2.55 -31.52 15.70
C GLU A 390 -3.52 -30.36 15.40
N GLN A 391 -3.38 -29.24 16.11
CA GLN A 391 -4.21 -28.04 15.92
C GLN A 391 -3.33 -26.79 15.76
N PRO A 392 -2.77 -26.55 14.56
CA PRO A 392 -1.92 -25.38 14.30
C PRO A 392 -2.54 -24.04 14.71
N ALA A 393 -3.86 -23.92 14.56
CA ALA A 393 -4.61 -22.72 14.88
C ALA A 393 -4.46 -22.25 16.33
N ASP A 394 -4.17 -23.16 17.27
CA ASP A 394 -4.01 -22.86 18.70
C ASP A 394 -2.54 -22.67 19.12
N GLU A 395 -1.62 -22.67 18.15
CA GLU A 395 -0.16 -22.57 18.36
C GLU A 395 0.47 -21.28 17.80
N PRO A 396 -0.14 -20.09 18.02
CA PRO A 396 0.31 -18.85 17.36
C PRO A 396 1.75 -18.48 17.67
N VAL A 397 2.22 -18.71 18.90
CA VAL A 397 3.59 -18.36 19.31
C VAL A 397 4.62 -19.07 18.41
N TYR A 398 4.40 -20.37 18.14
CA TYR A 398 5.30 -21.17 17.32
C TYR A 398 5.31 -20.68 15.87
N PHE A 399 4.14 -20.58 15.24
CA PHE A 399 4.02 -20.27 13.82
C PHE A 399 4.56 -18.88 13.48
N TYR A 400 4.31 -17.87 14.32
CA TYR A 400 4.88 -16.54 14.13
C TYR A 400 6.40 -16.51 14.37
N LYS A 401 6.88 -17.18 15.42
CA LYS A 401 8.32 -17.21 15.73
C LYS A 401 9.11 -17.90 14.62
N VAL A 402 8.75 -19.13 14.29
CA VAL A 402 9.46 -19.95 13.30
C VAL A 402 9.28 -19.39 11.89
N GLY A 403 8.08 -18.94 11.53
CA GLY A 403 7.83 -18.32 10.24
C GLY A 403 8.69 -17.07 10.02
N ASN A 404 8.76 -16.16 10.99
CA ASN A 404 9.61 -14.97 10.90
C ASN A 404 11.10 -15.33 10.80
N GLN A 405 11.57 -16.31 11.57
CA GLN A 405 12.97 -16.77 11.51
C GLN A 405 13.33 -17.31 10.12
N LYS A 406 12.47 -18.14 9.52
CA LYS A 406 12.70 -18.67 8.17
C LYS A 406 12.67 -17.58 7.10
N VAL A 407 11.74 -16.62 7.22
CA VAL A 407 11.71 -15.45 6.32
C VAL A 407 12.99 -14.63 6.47
N ARG A 408 13.51 -14.46 7.69
CA ARG A 408 14.78 -13.75 7.96
C ARG A 408 15.97 -14.42 7.28
N GLU A 409 16.03 -15.75 7.31
CA GLU A 409 17.10 -16.51 6.64
C GLU A 409 17.12 -16.27 5.13
N MET A 410 15.95 -16.16 4.49
CA MET A 410 15.84 -15.91 3.04
C MET A 410 16.03 -14.43 2.65
N MET A 411 15.47 -13.50 3.44
CA MET A 411 15.47 -12.07 3.11
C MET A 411 16.74 -11.33 3.57
N GLY A 412 17.47 -11.91 4.53
CA GLY A 412 18.63 -11.26 5.16
C GLY A 412 18.26 -10.20 6.19
N ALA A 413 19.29 -9.54 6.73
CA ALA A 413 19.16 -8.63 7.86
C ALA A 413 18.60 -7.24 7.51
N ASN A 414 18.65 -6.85 6.23
CA ASN A 414 18.34 -5.47 5.82
C ASN A 414 16.85 -5.21 5.52
N VAL A 415 16.02 -6.27 5.47
CA VAL A 415 14.59 -6.16 5.18
C VAL A 415 13.80 -6.27 6.47
N VAL A 416 12.91 -5.33 6.72
CA VAL A 416 12.02 -5.36 7.90
C VAL A 416 11.02 -6.51 7.74
N ILE A 417 10.87 -7.35 8.77
CA ILE A 417 9.84 -8.41 8.77
C ILE A 417 8.65 -7.92 9.58
N ARG A 418 7.52 -7.66 8.92
CA ARG A 418 6.30 -7.18 9.58
C ARG A 418 5.14 -8.12 9.26
N PRO A 419 4.89 -9.15 10.08
CA PRO A 419 3.88 -10.15 9.73
C PRO A 419 2.46 -9.60 9.83
N TRP A 420 1.59 -10.23 9.05
CA TRP A 420 0.15 -10.13 9.25
C TRP A 420 -0.29 -11.05 10.40
N LEU A 421 -0.96 -10.47 11.39
CA LEU A 421 -1.54 -11.17 12.54
C LEU A 421 -3.03 -11.44 12.31
N GLN A 422 -3.51 -12.60 12.76
CA GLN A 422 -4.91 -12.99 12.63
C GLN A 422 -5.76 -12.27 13.69
N ALA A 423 -6.72 -11.46 13.23
CA ALA A 423 -7.72 -10.79 14.05
C ALA A 423 -9.14 -11.32 13.80
N PHE A 424 -9.28 -12.63 13.54
CA PHE A 424 -10.54 -13.34 13.33
C PHE A 424 -10.50 -14.74 13.97
N LYS A 425 -11.67 -15.34 14.22
CA LYS A 425 -11.81 -16.56 15.04
C LYS A 425 -11.68 -17.91 14.31
N TRP A 426 -11.46 -17.91 12.99
CA TRP A 426 -11.57 -19.14 12.20
C TRP A 426 -10.58 -20.21 12.70
N ARG A 427 -11.11 -21.41 13.01
CA ARG A 427 -10.39 -22.59 13.53
C ARG A 427 -9.65 -22.42 14.88
N VAL A 428 -9.78 -21.29 15.56
CA VAL A 428 -9.16 -21.06 16.87
C VAL A 428 -10.12 -21.53 17.96
N SER A 429 -9.65 -22.40 18.86
CA SER A 429 -10.49 -22.96 19.93
C SER A 429 -10.90 -21.89 20.94
N ASN A 430 -10.02 -20.92 21.21
CA ASN A 430 -10.28 -19.85 22.17
C ASN A 430 -9.78 -18.49 21.64
N TYR A 431 -10.60 -17.84 20.81
CA TYR A 431 -10.29 -16.52 20.26
C TYR A 431 -10.65 -15.40 21.26
N ASN A 432 -9.63 -14.88 21.95
CA ASN A 432 -9.76 -13.82 22.96
C ASN A 432 -8.53 -12.88 22.95
N GLU A 433 -8.44 -11.99 23.93
CA GLU A 433 -7.35 -11.03 24.07
C GLU A 433 -5.98 -11.70 24.19
N SER A 434 -5.88 -12.79 24.98
CA SER A 434 -4.64 -13.56 25.14
C SER A 434 -4.18 -14.17 23.81
N TYR A 435 -5.10 -14.61 22.95
CA TYR A 435 -4.74 -15.09 21.61
C TYR A 435 -4.06 -14.01 20.77
N ILE A 436 -4.54 -12.76 20.82
CA ILE A 436 -3.89 -11.63 20.13
C ILE A 436 -2.48 -11.38 20.68
N LEU A 437 -2.33 -11.32 22.00
CA LEU A 437 -1.03 -11.08 22.65
C LEU A 437 -0.02 -12.19 22.36
N ARG A 438 -0.45 -13.45 22.34
CA ARG A 438 0.42 -14.60 22.00
C ARG A 438 0.94 -14.55 20.56
N GLN A 439 0.17 -14.00 19.62
CA GLN A 439 0.65 -13.79 18.25
C GLN A 439 1.75 -12.72 18.21
N ILE A 440 1.55 -11.60 18.91
CA ILE A 440 2.55 -10.53 19.03
C ILE A 440 3.84 -11.07 19.67
N GLN A 441 3.70 -11.79 20.80
CA GLN A 441 4.83 -12.45 21.47
C GLN A 441 5.61 -13.37 20.54
N GLY A 442 4.91 -14.21 19.77
CA GLY A 442 5.55 -15.10 18.78
C GLY A 442 6.29 -14.31 17.70
N SER A 443 5.67 -13.25 17.20
CA SER A 443 6.25 -12.38 16.17
C SER A 443 7.55 -11.74 16.66
N ASP A 444 7.52 -11.12 17.84
CA ASP A 444 8.67 -10.44 18.45
C ASP A 444 9.79 -11.44 18.76
N ALA A 445 9.46 -12.62 19.30
CA ALA A 445 10.43 -13.68 19.55
C ALA A 445 11.06 -14.26 18.27
N GLY A 446 10.42 -14.06 17.11
CA GLY A 446 10.93 -14.42 15.79
C GLY A 446 11.74 -13.31 15.10
N GLY A 447 11.91 -12.15 15.75
CA GLY A 447 12.57 -10.99 15.16
C GLY A 447 11.69 -10.19 14.18
N GLY A 448 10.36 -10.28 14.36
CA GLY A 448 9.41 -9.39 13.70
C GLY A 448 9.51 -7.97 14.25
N GLU A 449 9.29 -6.99 13.39
CA GLU A 449 9.43 -5.56 13.66
C GLU A 449 8.09 -4.86 13.40
N GLY A 450 7.24 -4.89 14.42
CA GLY A 450 5.85 -4.45 14.31
C GLY A 450 4.93 -5.53 13.77
N TRP A 451 3.69 -5.16 13.44
CA TRP A 451 2.65 -6.09 13.03
C TRP A 451 1.52 -5.40 12.26
N MET A 452 0.72 -6.18 11.55
CA MET A 452 -0.50 -5.70 10.89
C MET A 452 -1.67 -6.63 11.16
N MET A 453 -2.81 -6.12 11.65
CA MET A 453 -3.96 -6.93 12.05
C MET A 453 -4.92 -7.14 10.87
N TRP A 454 -5.00 -8.39 10.41
CA TRP A 454 -5.91 -8.78 9.33
C TRP A 454 -7.29 -9.21 9.86
N ASN A 455 -8.32 -8.51 9.41
CA ASN A 455 -9.72 -8.94 9.54
C ASN A 455 -10.52 -8.39 8.35
N ALA A 456 -11.04 -9.28 7.51
CA ALA A 456 -11.80 -8.91 6.31
C ALA A 456 -13.08 -8.10 6.59
N GLY A 457 -13.65 -8.21 7.79
CA GLY A 457 -14.79 -7.41 8.26
C GLY A 457 -14.40 -6.07 8.88
N ASN A 458 -13.10 -5.81 9.07
CA ASN A 458 -12.56 -4.66 9.82
C ASN A 458 -13.16 -4.52 11.24
N GLU A 459 -13.26 -5.65 11.94
CA GLU A 459 -13.69 -5.74 13.34
C GLU A 459 -12.50 -5.96 14.27
N TYR A 460 -12.22 -4.99 15.15
CA TYR A 460 -10.99 -4.94 15.94
C TYR A 460 -11.22 -4.87 17.46
N ASP A 461 -12.42 -5.16 17.94
CA ASP A 461 -12.76 -5.00 19.36
C ASP A 461 -11.89 -5.86 20.29
N VAL A 462 -11.67 -7.13 19.95
CA VAL A 462 -10.79 -8.04 20.71
C VAL A 462 -9.35 -7.54 20.68
N VAL A 463 -8.87 -7.08 19.52
CA VAL A 463 -7.53 -6.51 19.35
C VAL A 463 -7.34 -5.31 20.26
N TYR A 464 -8.28 -4.36 20.25
CA TYR A 464 -8.16 -3.16 21.06
C TYR A 464 -8.27 -3.44 22.56
N ARG A 465 -9.08 -4.42 22.99
CA ARG A 465 -9.09 -4.85 24.40
C ARG A 465 -7.77 -5.50 24.81
N ALA A 466 -7.17 -6.31 23.95
CA ALA A 466 -5.86 -6.91 24.20
C ALA A 466 -4.78 -5.84 24.40
N LEU A 467 -4.69 -4.88 23.48
CA LEU A 467 -3.68 -3.83 23.49
C LEU A 467 -3.91 -2.77 24.58
N ALA A 468 -5.16 -2.54 25.01
CA ALA A 468 -5.45 -1.69 26.16
C ALA A 468 -4.93 -2.30 27.47
N GLY A 469 -4.92 -3.63 27.58
CA GLY A 469 -4.37 -4.36 28.72
C GLY A 469 -2.86 -4.15 28.89
N GLU A 470 -2.08 -4.19 27.80
CA GLU A 470 -0.63 -3.97 27.83
C GLU A 470 -0.24 -2.60 28.40
N ARG A 471 -1.00 -1.55 28.07
CA ARG A 471 -0.75 -0.20 28.58
C ARG A 471 -0.90 -0.11 30.10
N THR A 472 -1.74 -0.97 30.69
CA THR A 472 -1.89 -1.03 32.16
C THR A 472 -0.68 -1.70 32.79
N VAL A 473 -0.07 -2.68 32.12
CA VAL A 473 1.14 -3.38 32.60
C VAL A 473 2.37 -2.48 32.51
N GLU A 474 2.59 -1.80 31.38
CA GLU A 474 3.69 -0.82 31.23
C GLU A 474 3.60 0.34 32.24
N LEU A 475 2.39 0.80 32.60
CA LEU A 475 2.20 1.84 33.60
C LEU A 475 2.45 1.35 35.03
N VAL A 476 2.24 0.06 35.32
CA VAL A 476 2.49 -0.53 36.65
C VAL A 476 3.99 -0.81 36.84
N ASP A 477 4.69 -1.26 35.80
CA ASP A 477 6.14 -1.50 35.85
C ASP A 477 6.98 -0.20 35.87
N HIS A 478 6.37 0.95 35.57
CA HIS A 478 7.00 2.28 35.67
C HIS A 478 6.69 3.05 36.97
N ILE A 479 6.01 2.43 37.94
CA ILE A 479 5.93 2.98 39.29
C ILE A 479 7.21 2.56 40.04
N ASP A 480 8.14 3.52 40.15
CA ASP A 480 9.38 3.40 40.92
C ASP A 480 9.12 2.86 42.34
N PRO A 481 9.75 1.74 42.77
CA PRO A 481 9.59 1.20 44.12
C PRO A 481 10.13 2.11 45.24
N GLN A 482 10.81 3.22 44.94
CA GLN A 482 11.48 4.03 45.96
C GLN A 482 10.63 5.11 46.67
N SER A 483 9.30 5.15 46.52
CA SER A 483 8.47 6.18 47.19
C SER A 483 7.77 5.73 48.48
N SER A 484 8.00 4.52 48.97
CA SER A 484 7.48 4.08 50.27
C SER A 484 8.59 3.80 51.28
N GLU A 485 9.24 4.84 51.81
CA GLU A 485 9.87 4.71 53.12
C GLU A 485 10.08 6.06 53.81
N LYS A 486 9.49 6.15 55.02
CA LYS A 486 9.71 7.10 56.14
C LYS A 486 8.65 8.18 56.37
N VAL A 487 7.57 7.74 57.02
CA VAL A 487 6.97 8.50 58.12
C VAL A 487 7.15 7.65 59.38
N ASN A 488 8.08 8.07 60.24
CA ASN A 488 8.08 7.87 61.69
C ASN A 488 9.04 8.90 62.29
#